data_AF-A0A8T4QFQ8-F1
#
_entry.id   AF-A0A8T4QFQ8-F1
#
_cell.length_a   1.000
_cell.length_b   1.000
_cell.length_c   1.000
_cell.angle_alpha   90.00
_cell.angle_beta   90.00
_cell.angle_gamma   90.00
#
_symmetry.space_group_name_H-M   'P 1'
#
loop_
_entity.id
_entity.type
_entity.pdbx_description
1 polymer ?
#
loop_
_entity_poly.entity_id
_entity_poly.type
_entity_poly.pdbx_seq_one_letter_code
_entity_poly.pdbx_strand_id
1 'polypeptide(L)'
;MTTDKFKLTIELVPLTVWYASIYQYYKKQNKLQKWQELKSELFIKEGRKYWICGKENVRLEAHEFWIYDDDNHIQKLDTIHHLCGFCHKIKHVGLWLHTSDGENMLKKERLTKEDITNHFCKVNNCTKIDFQKYEDEAFKIWNG
;
A
#
# COMPACT_ATOMS: atom_id res chain seq x y z
N MET A 1 -18.42 3.71 -8.02
CA MET A 1 -17.01 3.63 -7.60
C MET A 1 -16.21 4.61 -8.44
N THR A 2 -16.04 5.85 -7.99
CA THR A 2 -15.28 6.86 -8.72
C THR A 2 -13.80 6.77 -8.31
N THR A 3 -13.06 5.90 -8.98
CA THR A 3 -11.60 5.73 -8.80
C THR A 3 -10.78 6.77 -9.56
N ASP A 4 -11.37 7.84 -10.08
CA ASP A 4 -10.68 8.77 -11.00
C ASP A 4 -10.05 10.00 -10.35
N LYS A 5 -10.13 10.17 -9.03
CA LYS A 5 -9.66 11.43 -8.40
C LYS A 5 -8.16 11.47 -8.12
N PHE A 6 -7.54 10.35 -7.75
CA PHE A 6 -6.15 10.31 -7.31
C PHE A 6 -5.37 9.14 -7.92
N LYS A 7 -4.13 9.41 -8.34
CA LYS A 7 -3.21 8.40 -8.88
C LYS A 7 -2.72 7.44 -7.79
N LEU A 8 -2.38 7.98 -6.62
CA LEU A 8 -2.02 7.24 -5.42
C LEU A 8 -3.22 7.25 -4.47
N THR A 9 -3.80 6.09 -4.23
CA THR A 9 -4.98 5.91 -3.38
C THR A 9 -4.63 5.26 -2.03
N ILE A 10 -5.55 5.40 -1.08
CA ILE A 10 -5.54 4.69 0.21
C ILE A 10 -6.22 3.33 0.02
N GLU A 11 -5.66 2.28 0.61
CA GLU A 11 -6.19 0.91 0.60
C GLU A 11 -6.30 0.39 2.04
N LEU A 12 -7.49 0.53 2.62
CA LEU A 12 -7.81 -0.05 3.91
C LEU A 12 -8.15 -1.53 3.71
N VAL A 13 -7.44 -2.39 4.44
CA VAL A 13 -7.62 -3.85 4.38
C VAL A 13 -8.74 -4.24 5.35
N PRO A 14 -9.70 -5.09 4.95
CA PRO A 14 -10.73 -5.57 5.88
C PRO A 14 -10.10 -6.30 7.07
N LEU A 15 -10.64 -6.09 8.28
CA LEU A 15 -10.08 -6.64 9.52
C LEU A 15 -9.92 -8.17 9.49
N THR A 16 -10.86 -8.87 8.85
CA THR A 16 -10.90 -10.34 8.77
C THR A 16 -9.73 -10.94 7.98
N VAL A 17 -9.12 -10.16 7.09
CA VAL A 17 -8.00 -10.60 6.22
C VAL A 17 -6.75 -9.78 6.47
N TRP A 18 -6.68 -9.06 7.60
CA TRP A 18 -5.49 -8.31 7.94
C TRP A 18 -4.32 -9.28 8.13
N TYR A 19 -3.15 -8.90 7.60
CA TYR A 19 -1.94 -9.74 7.53
C TYR A 19 -2.06 -11.02 6.68
N ALA A 20 -3.14 -11.19 5.90
CA ALA A 20 -3.21 -12.21 4.86
C ALA A 20 -2.53 -11.67 3.59
N SER A 21 -1.37 -12.25 3.24
CA SER A 21 -0.60 -11.88 2.05
C SER A 21 0.05 -13.10 1.39
N ILE A 22 0.44 -12.95 0.13
CA ILE A 22 1.17 -13.98 -0.61
C ILE A 22 2.52 -14.27 0.06
N TYR A 23 3.19 -13.24 0.59
CA TYR A 23 4.40 -13.44 1.39
C TYR A 23 4.16 -14.38 2.58
N GLN A 24 3.10 -14.13 3.37
CA GLN A 24 2.79 -14.97 4.54
C GLN A 24 2.37 -16.37 4.13
N TYR A 25 1.64 -16.52 3.02
CA TYR A 25 1.32 -17.82 2.44
C TYR A 25 2.58 -18.61 2.08
N TYR A 26 3.52 -18.02 1.31
CA TYR A 26 4.77 -18.70 0.98
C TYR A 26 5.65 -18.96 2.19
N LYS A 27 5.67 -18.07 3.18
CA LYS A 27 6.39 -18.27 4.44
C LYS A 27 5.88 -19.50 5.19
N LYS A 28 4.56 -19.60 5.39
CA LYS A 28 3.92 -20.76 6.06
C LYS A 28 4.19 -22.07 5.33
N GLN A 29 4.29 -22.03 4.01
CA GLN A 29 4.58 -23.18 3.16
C GLN A 29 6.08 -23.50 3.01
N ASN A 30 6.95 -22.79 3.73
CA ASN A 30 8.41 -22.88 3.61
C ASN A 30 8.91 -22.70 2.15
N LYS A 31 8.27 -21.81 1.39
CA LYS A 31 8.52 -21.54 -0.03
C LYS A 31 8.93 -20.08 -0.27
N LEU A 32 9.65 -19.47 0.66
CA LEU A 32 10.08 -18.06 0.54
C LEU A 32 10.90 -17.78 -0.72
N GLN A 33 11.57 -18.79 -1.29
CA GLN A 33 12.27 -18.67 -2.56
C GLN A 33 11.33 -18.21 -3.70
N LYS A 34 10.09 -18.73 -3.74
CA LYS A 34 9.09 -18.32 -4.74
C LYS A 34 8.72 -16.85 -4.64
N TRP A 35 8.68 -16.31 -3.41
CA TRP A 35 8.47 -14.89 -3.20
C TRP A 35 9.63 -14.04 -3.72
N GLN A 36 10.87 -14.51 -3.56
CA GLN A 36 12.05 -13.80 -4.09
C GLN A 36 12.08 -13.84 -5.63
N GLU A 37 11.72 -14.97 -6.23
CA GLU A 37 11.58 -15.13 -7.68
C GLU A 37 10.54 -14.15 -8.24
N LEU A 38 9.35 -14.12 -7.64
CA LEU A 38 8.27 -13.20 -8.03
C LEU A 38 8.73 -11.73 -7.99
N LYS A 39 9.40 -11.31 -6.91
CA LYS A 39 9.94 -9.95 -6.83
C LYS A 39 11.00 -9.68 -7.89
N SER A 40 11.86 -10.67 -8.19
CA SER A 40 12.91 -10.52 -9.21
C SER A 40 12.31 -10.39 -10.62
N GLU A 41 11.26 -11.16 -10.91
CA GLU A 41 10.53 -11.08 -12.18
C GLU A 41 9.81 -9.74 -12.34
N LEU A 42 9.11 -9.26 -11.30
CA LEU A 42 8.49 -7.94 -11.32
C LEU A 42 9.55 -6.84 -11.54
N PHE A 43 10.72 -6.96 -10.92
CA PHE A 43 11.78 -5.97 -11.02
C PHE A 43 12.29 -5.83 -12.46
N ILE A 44 12.42 -6.96 -13.16
CA ILE A 44 12.79 -7.01 -14.59
C ILE A 44 11.66 -6.43 -15.43
N LYS A 45 10.41 -6.86 -15.19
CA LYS A 45 9.23 -6.46 -15.96
C LYS A 45 8.95 -4.95 -15.88
N GLU A 46 9.12 -4.34 -14.70
CA GLU A 46 8.78 -2.94 -14.44
C GLU A 46 9.95 -1.97 -14.73
N GLY A 47 11.09 -2.48 -15.18
CA GLY A 47 12.25 -1.66 -15.53
C GLY A 47 12.80 -0.86 -14.35
N ARG A 48 12.69 -1.40 -13.12
CA ARG A 48 13.15 -0.76 -11.86
C ARG A 48 12.44 0.56 -11.50
N LYS A 49 11.26 0.82 -12.05
CA LYS A 49 10.49 2.03 -11.77
C LYS A 49 9.35 1.74 -10.79
N TYR A 50 9.06 2.70 -9.91
CA TYR A 50 7.88 2.60 -9.06
C TYR A 50 6.61 2.79 -9.88
N TRP A 51 5.68 1.84 -9.76
CA TRP A 51 4.44 1.81 -10.56
C TRP A 51 3.61 3.10 -10.44
N ILE A 52 3.57 3.70 -9.24
CA ILE A 52 2.72 4.87 -8.98
C ILE A 52 3.50 6.18 -9.14
N CYS A 53 4.53 6.44 -8.33
CA CYS A 53 5.21 7.74 -8.35
C CYS A 53 6.27 7.88 -9.45
N GLY A 54 6.64 6.78 -10.13
CA GLY A 54 7.61 6.79 -11.23
C GLY A 54 9.05 7.13 -10.82
N LYS A 55 9.34 7.34 -9.53
CA LYS A 55 10.72 7.58 -9.07
C LYS A 55 11.56 6.31 -9.20
N GLU A 56 12.86 6.48 -9.08
CA GLU A 56 13.84 5.40 -8.99
C GLU A 56 14.52 5.54 -7.62
N ASN A 57 14.45 4.50 -6.80
CA ASN A 57 15.22 4.41 -5.57
C ASN A 57 15.42 2.93 -5.20
N VAL A 58 16.47 2.66 -4.42
CA VAL A 58 17.09 1.31 -4.31
C VAL A 58 16.21 0.30 -3.59
N ARG A 59 15.20 0.75 -2.83
CA ARG A 59 14.30 -0.11 -2.05
C ARG A 59 12.89 -0.10 -2.64
N LEU A 60 12.52 -1.26 -3.18
CA LEU A 60 11.20 -1.54 -3.75
C LEU A 60 10.44 -2.45 -2.80
N GLU A 61 9.20 -2.08 -2.50
CA GLU A 61 8.27 -2.91 -1.75
C GLU A 61 7.27 -3.49 -2.74
N ALA A 62 7.13 -4.81 -2.78
CA ALA A 62 6.13 -5.48 -3.62
C ALA A 62 4.77 -5.33 -2.95
N HIS A 63 3.87 -4.60 -3.60
CA HIS A 63 2.52 -4.34 -3.13
C HIS A 63 1.53 -5.25 -3.85
N GLU A 64 0.73 -5.97 -3.07
CA GLU A 64 -0.32 -6.85 -3.56
C GLU A 64 -1.62 -6.02 -3.70
N PHE A 65 -2.14 -5.91 -4.92
CA PHE A 65 -3.42 -5.25 -5.21
C PHE A 65 -4.53 -6.29 -5.15
N TRP A 66 -5.51 -6.05 -4.30
CA TRP A 66 -6.59 -6.97 -3.99
C TRP A 66 -7.94 -6.39 -4.43
N ILE A 67 -8.80 -7.27 -4.91
CA ILE A 67 -10.22 -7.01 -5.11
C ILE A 67 -10.97 -7.75 -4.02
N TYR A 68 -11.85 -7.04 -3.32
CA TYR A 68 -12.72 -7.59 -2.28
C TYR A 68 -14.16 -7.61 -2.80
N ASP A 69 -14.79 -8.77 -2.70
CA ASP A 69 -16.22 -8.97 -2.93
C ASP A 69 -16.84 -9.34 -1.59
N ASP A 70 -17.48 -8.37 -0.95
CA ASP A 70 -18.04 -8.53 0.39
C ASP A 70 -19.31 -9.41 0.38
N ASP A 71 -20.06 -9.45 -0.73
CA ASP A 71 -21.28 -10.24 -0.87
C ASP A 71 -20.96 -11.74 -0.93
N ASN A 72 -19.92 -12.10 -1.67
CA ASN A 72 -19.48 -13.50 -1.82
C ASN A 72 -18.33 -13.87 -0.87
N HIS A 73 -17.85 -12.93 -0.06
CA HIS A 73 -16.70 -13.06 0.84
C HIS A 73 -15.42 -13.54 0.13
N ILE A 74 -15.13 -12.98 -1.04
CA ILE A 74 -13.96 -13.34 -1.85
C ILE A 74 -12.90 -12.25 -1.75
N GLN A 75 -11.69 -12.65 -1.38
CA GLN A 75 -10.46 -11.87 -1.56
C GLN A 75 -9.72 -12.42 -2.78
N LYS A 76 -9.63 -11.63 -3.86
CA LYS A 76 -8.94 -12.01 -5.09
C LYS A 76 -7.70 -11.17 -5.31
N LEU A 77 -6.56 -11.81 -5.52
CA LEU A 77 -5.35 -11.12 -5.94
C LEU A 77 -5.52 -10.68 -7.39
N ASP A 78 -5.45 -9.38 -7.64
CA ASP A 78 -5.55 -8.82 -8.98
C ASP A 78 -4.17 -8.74 -9.64
N THR A 79 -3.24 -8.03 -8.99
CA THR A 79 -1.88 -7.83 -9.50
C THR A 79 -0.90 -7.57 -8.35
N ILE A 80 0.40 -7.62 -8.65
CA ILE A 80 1.46 -7.19 -7.75
C ILE A 80 2.33 -6.20 -8.53
N HIS A 81 2.65 -5.07 -7.90
CA HIS A 81 3.57 -4.09 -8.46
C HIS A 81 4.57 -3.60 -7.42
N HIS A 82 5.74 -3.14 -7.86
CA HIS A 82 6.65 -2.47 -6.95
C HIS A 82 6.27 -1.02 -6.69
N LEU A 83 6.21 -0.69 -5.41
CA LEU A 83 6.02 0.66 -4.91
C LEU A 83 7.25 1.14 -4.15
N CYS A 84 7.37 2.46 -4.05
CA CYS A 84 8.34 3.04 -3.13
C CYS A 84 7.82 2.92 -1.70
N GLY A 85 8.72 3.01 -0.72
CA GLY A 85 8.33 2.92 0.69
C GLY A 85 7.24 3.92 1.09
N PHE A 86 7.21 5.12 0.51
CA PHE A 86 6.14 6.09 0.77
C PHE A 86 4.81 5.71 0.12
N CYS A 87 4.80 5.34 -1.17
CA CYS A 87 3.60 4.87 -1.86
C CYS A 87 3.00 3.65 -1.15
N HIS A 88 3.84 2.70 -0.73
CA HIS A 88 3.42 1.52 0.03
C HIS A 88 2.83 1.89 1.40
N LYS A 89 3.48 2.82 2.13
CA LYS A 89 2.95 3.34 3.41
C LYS A 89 1.59 4.02 3.24
N ILE A 90 1.41 4.76 2.15
CA ILE A 90 0.16 5.46 1.82
C ILE A 90 -0.95 4.49 1.44
N LYS A 91 -0.63 3.41 0.72
CA LYS A 91 -1.59 2.34 0.46
C LYS A 91 -2.11 1.79 1.79
N HIS A 92 -1.23 1.57 2.76
CA HIS A 92 -1.59 1.02 4.07
C HIS A 92 -1.63 2.07 5.20
N VAL A 93 -2.20 3.27 4.97
CA VAL A 93 -2.28 4.31 6.02
C VAL A 93 -2.94 3.83 7.31
N GLY A 94 -3.92 2.92 7.25
CA GLY A 94 -4.53 2.31 8.43
C GLY A 94 -3.52 1.68 9.37
N LEU A 95 -2.53 0.97 8.84
CA LEU A 95 -1.43 0.46 9.66
C LEU A 95 -0.49 1.60 10.08
N TRP A 96 0.01 2.38 9.13
CA TRP A 96 1.15 3.27 9.37
C TRP A 96 0.83 4.52 10.18
N LEU A 97 -0.38 5.05 10.06
CA LEU A 97 -0.79 6.32 10.69
C LEU A 97 -1.80 6.14 11.81
N HIS A 98 -2.48 4.98 11.89
CA HIS A 98 -3.58 4.74 12.83
C HIS A 98 -3.35 3.56 13.78
N THR A 99 -2.11 3.05 13.87
CA THR A 99 -1.72 2.07 14.90
C THR A 99 -0.45 2.50 15.63
N SER A 100 -0.31 2.11 16.89
CA SER A 100 0.90 2.39 17.68
C SER A 100 2.14 1.71 17.10
N ASP A 101 2.00 0.53 16.52
CA ASP A 101 3.12 -0.18 15.88
C ASP A 101 3.61 0.56 14.63
N GLY A 102 2.68 1.01 13.77
CA GLY A 102 3.00 1.82 12.60
C GLY A 102 3.69 3.13 12.99
N GLU A 103 3.17 3.82 14.00
CA GLU A 103 3.77 5.06 14.51
C GLU A 103 5.20 4.83 15.04
N ASN A 104 5.42 3.76 15.79
CA ASN A 104 6.74 3.38 16.29
C ASN A 104 7.72 3.04 15.15
N MET A 105 7.24 2.38 14.08
CA MET A 105 8.05 2.07 12.90
C MET A 105 8.42 3.35 12.13
N LEU A 106 7.50 4.30 11.97
CA LEU A 106 7.80 5.60 11.34
C LEU A 106 8.87 6.37 12.14
N LYS A 107 8.78 6.40 13.47
CA LYS A 107 9.79 7.03 14.34
C LYS A 107 11.17 6.41 14.16
N LYS A 108 11.27 5.08 14.07
CA LYS A 108 12.54 4.37 13.78
C LYS A 108 13.12 4.74 12.42
N GLU A 109 12.26 4.96 11.43
CA GLU A 109 12.65 5.44 10.09
C GLU A 109 12.89 6.95 10.03
N ARG A 110 12.72 7.68 11.16
CA ARG A 110 12.77 9.16 11.23
C ARG A 110 11.79 9.83 10.27
N LEU A 111 10.62 9.23 10.10
CA LEU A 111 9.52 9.73 9.28
C LEU A 111 8.36 10.21 10.16
N THR A 112 7.63 11.19 9.66
CA THR A 112 6.44 11.77 10.28
C THR A 112 5.19 11.55 9.42
N LYS A 113 3.98 11.72 10.01
CA LYS A 113 2.73 11.77 9.22
C LYS A 113 2.83 12.83 8.12
N GLU A 114 3.48 13.96 8.39
CA GLU A 114 3.67 15.02 7.42
C GLU A 114 4.49 14.59 6.20
N ASP A 115 5.54 13.78 6.38
CA ASP A 115 6.33 13.25 5.25
C ASP A 115 5.50 12.35 4.33
N ILE A 116 4.65 11.52 4.94
CA ILE A 116 3.72 10.63 4.23
C ILE A 116 2.68 11.47 3.45
N THR A 117 2.06 12.45 4.11
CA THR A 117 1.09 13.37 3.49
C THR A 117 1.72 14.18 2.36
N ASN A 118 2.93 14.71 2.53
CA ASN A 118 3.65 15.48 1.51
C ASN A 118 3.92 14.62 0.27
N HIS A 119 4.25 13.34 0.45
CA HIS A 119 4.42 12.42 -0.68
C HIS A 119 3.11 12.19 -1.43
N PHE A 120 1.99 11.96 -0.73
CA PHE A 120 0.67 11.86 -1.37
C PHE A 120 0.36 13.09 -2.21
N CYS A 121 0.48 14.28 -1.59
CA CYS A 121 0.22 15.57 -2.23
C CYS A 121 1.06 15.76 -3.49
N LYS A 122 2.35 15.42 -3.43
CA LYS A 122 3.26 15.50 -4.58
C LYS A 122 2.87 14.56 -5.72
N VAL A 123 2.51 13.33 -5.41
CA VAL A 123 2.16 12.32 -6.44
C VAL A 123 0.81 12.63 -7.09
N ASN A 124 -0.12 13.16 -6.31
CA ASN A 124 -1.49 13.44 -6.73
C ASN A 124 -1.74 14.89 -7.17
N ASN A 125 -0.74 15.76 -7.05
CA ASN A 125 -0.88 17.20 -7.28
C ASN A 125 -2.07 17.81 -6.52
N CYS A 126 -2.16 17.54 -5.22
CA CYS A 126 -3.24 18.00 -4.35
C CYS A 126 -2.71 18.64 -3.06
N THR A 127 -3.61 19.21 -2.26
CA THR A 127 -3.27 19.84 -0.99
C THR A 127 -3.33 18.86 0.19
N LYS A 128 -2.76 19.25 1.33
CA LYS A 128 -2.88 18.50 2.60
C LYS A 128 -4.34 18.39 3.06
N ILE A 129 -5.16 19.41 2.77
CA ILE A 129 -6.60 19.41 3.07
C ILE A 129 -7.31 18.34 2.24
N ASP A 130 -6.94 18.19 0.96
CA ASP A 130 -7.50 17.14 0.10
C ASP A 130 -7.14 15.75 0.61
N PHE A 131 -5.90 15.55 1.06
CA PHE A 131 -5.50 14.28 1.67
C PHE A 131 -6.29 13.98 2.93
N GLN A 132 -6.45 14.96 3.85
CA GLN A 132 -7.21 14.73 5.08
C GLN A 132 -8.66 14.35 4.78
N LYS A 133 -9.32 15.08 3.87
CA LYS A 133 -10.69 14.75 3.46
C LYS A 133 -10.80 13.35 2.87
N TYR A 134 -9.84 12.97 2.01
CA TYR A 134 -9.80 11.65 1.39
C TYR A 134 -9.52 10.53 2.40
N GLU A 135 -8.64 10.76 3.38
CA GLU A 135 -8.39 9.86 4.50
C GLU A 135 -9.69 9.65 5.30
N ASP A 136 -10.36 10.73 5.71
CA ASP A 136 -11.60 10.67 6.47
C ASP A 136 -12.72 9.91 5.72
N GLU A 137 -12.84 10.14 4.40
CA GLU A 137 -13.78 9.42 3.54
C GLU A 137 -13.47 7.92 3.47
N ALA A 138 -12.19 7.54 3.31
CA ALA A 138 -11.78 6.14 3.27
C ALA A 138 -12.14 5.42 4.58
N PHE A 139 -11.88 6.03 5.75
CA PHE A 139 -12.21 5.43 7.05
C PHE A 139 -13.71 5.40 7.36
N LYS A 140 -14.51 6.31 6.81
CA LYS A 140 -15.98 6.22 6.93
C LYS A 140 -16.53 4.98 6.24
N ILE A 141 -16.01 4.67 5.05
CA ILE A 141 -16.41 3.46 4.30
C ILE A 141 -15.95 2.20 5.05
N TRP A 142 -14.73 2.19 5.58
CA TRP A 142 -14.18 1.01 6.25
C TRP A 142 -14.83 0.70 7.62
N ASN A 143 -15.35 1.70 8.32
CA ASN A 143 -16.05 1.54 9.59
C ASN A 143 -17.57 1.34 9.47
N GLY A 144 -18.14 1.55 8.28
CA GLY A 144 -19.59 1.47 8.03
C GLY A 144 -20.02 0.08 7.61
#